data_AF-A0A962NBK5-F1
#
_entry.id   AF-A0A962NBK5-F1
#
_cell.length_a   1.000
_cell.length_b   1.000
_cell.length_c   1.000
_cell.angle_alpha   90.00
_cell.angle_beta   90.00
_cell.angle_gamma   90.00
#
_symmetry.space_group_name_H-M   'P 1'
#
loop_
_entity.id
_entity.type
_entity.pdbx_description
1 polymer ?
#
loop_
_entity_poly.entity_id
_entity_poly.type
_entity_poly.pdbx_seq_one_letter_code
_entity_poly.pdbx_strand_id
1 'polypeptide(L)'
;MSAVPRRKARKAVGPRLRWLLHAVLVLFALLAVNSVYLGVVTLLEWQSGRTYQDYAYQLMFLFHLLAGLLLVVPALVFIGLHTRNTWTRPNRRAVYAGLGLFVAVALLLLTGLLLVRFEGFELNHPAVREALYWAHIAAPLVCLWLFLLHRLAGPRIRWRAGLAVAASGLLLIAPLVVLQLQDPRDWGQPGRDGTADFTPALV
;
A
#
# COMPACT_ATOMS: atom_id res chain seq x y z
N MET A 1 6.28 -11.20 55.60
CA MET A 1 5.64 -11.58 54.31
C MET A 1 6.49 -11.05 53.18
N SER A 2 7.27 -11.92 52.52
CA SER A 2 8.19 -11.54 51.45
C SER A 2 7.39 -11.19 50.19
N ALA A 3 7.50 -9.95 49.70
CA ALA A 3 6.81 -9.54 48.48
C ALA A 3 7.33 -10.34 47.29
N VAL A 4 6.47 -11.17 46.68
CA VAL A 4 6.79 -11.90 45.45
C VAL A 4 7.14 -10.87 44.37
N PRO A 5 8.33 -10.91 43.75
CA PRO A 5 8.71 -9.93 42.74
C PRO A 5 7.75 -10.06 41.55
N ARG A 6 6.96 -9.00 41.31
CA ARG A 6 6.09 -8.90 40.12
C ARG A 6 6.97 -9.03 38.88
N ARG A 7 6.93 -10.18 38.21
CA ARG A 7 7.61 -10.39 36.92
C ARG A 7 7.21 -9.24 35.98
N LYS A 8 8.19 -8.42 35.58
CA LYS A 8 7.98 -7.34 34.59
C LYS A 8 7.27 -7.93 33.38
N ALA A 9 6.06 -7.44 33.09
CA ALA A 9 5.29 -7.88 31.94
C ALA A 9 6.13 -7.63 30.67
N ARG A 10 6.60 -8.72 30.03
CA ARG A 10 7.41 -8.64 28.82
C ARG A 10 6.57 -7.97 27.73
N LYS A 11 7.08 -6.90 27.12
CA LYS A 11 6.38 -6.21 26.01
C LYS A 11 6.17 -7.18 24.86
N ALA A 12 4.99 -7.12 24.22
CA ALA A 12 4.65 -7.97 23.07
C ALA A 12 5.59 -7.75 21.88
N VAL A 13 6.11 -6.52 21.71
CA VAL A 13 7.08 -6.17 20.67
C VAL A 13 8.40 -5.74 21.33
N GLY A 14 9.41 -6.60 21.18
CA GLY A 14 10.78 -6.33 21.63
C GLY A 14 11.50 -5.31 20.74
N PRO A 15 12.68 -4.79 21.14
CA PRO A 15 13.36 -3.69 20.45
C PRO A 15 13.63 -3.96 18.96
N ARG A 16 14.15 -5.15 18.61
CA ARG A 16 14.41 -5.54 17.21
C ARG A 16 13.12 -5.66 16.40
N LEU A 17 12.08 -6.24 16.99
CA LEU A 17 10.78 -6.41 16.34
C LEU A 17 10.06 -5.07 16.11
N ARG A 18 10.40 -4.01 16.85
CA ARG A 18 9.85 -2.66 16.60
C ARG A 18 10.41 -2.03 15.34
N TRP A 19 11.69 -2.20 15.05
CA TRP A 19 12.27 -1.73 13.80
C TRP A 19 11.60 -2.40 12.60
N LEU A 20 11.41 -3.71 12.68
CA LEU A 20 10.69 -4.46 11.65
C LEU A 20 9.23 -4.00 11.51
N LEU A 21 8.53 -3.75 12.62
CA LEU A 21 7.19 -3.15 12.58
C LEU A 21 7.17 -1.82 11.84
N HIS A 22 8.12 -0.92 12.14
CA HIS A 22 8.20 0.38 11.49
C HIS A 22 8.47 0.24 9.99
N ALA A 23 9.39 -0.64 9.59
CA ALA A 23 9.65 -0.93 8.18
C ALA A 23 8.40 -1.42 7.46
N VAL A 24 7.68 -2.40 8.03
CA VAL A 24 6.43 -2.94 7.48
C VAL A 24 5.36 -1.84 7.38
N LEU A 25 5.18 -1.01 8.41
CA LEU A 25 4.18 0.06 8.40
C LEU A 25 4.50 1.15 7.38
N VAL A 26 5.77 1.52 7.23
CA VAL A 26 6.21 2.51 6.23
C VAL A 26 5.99 1.97 4.82
N LEU A 27 6.44 0.75 4.53
CA LEU A 27 6.24 0.11 3.23
C LEU A 27 4.75 -0.04 2.90
N PHE A 28 3.93 -0.50 3.85
CA PHE A 28 2.49 -0.58 3.67
C PHE A 28 1.85 0.79 3.40
N ALA A 29 2.27 1.84 4.13
CA ALA A 29 1.75 3.18 3.90
C ALA A 29 2.12 3.71 2.51
N LEU A 30 3.37 3.51 2.06
CA LEU A 30 3.81 3.89 0.72
C LEU A 30 3.01 3.16 -0.36
N LEU A 31 2.82 1.84 -0.21
CA LEU A 31 2.02 1.04 -1.12
C LEU A 31 0.56 1.50 -1.15
N ALA A 32 -0.05 1.76 0.01
CA ALA A 32 -1.43 2.23 0.08
C ALA A 32 -1.61 3.58 -0.63
N VAL A 33 -0.69 4.53 -0.41
CA VAL A 33 -0.71 5.85 -1.06
C VAL A 33 -0.53 5.70 -2.58
N ASN A 34 0.41 4.87 -3.02
CA ASN A 34 0.64 4.59 -4.42
C ASN A 34 -0.55 3.86 -5.08
N SER A 35 -1.22 2.93 -4.41
CA SER A 35 -2.46 2.29 -4.89
C SER A 35 -3.59 3.29 -5.05
N VAL A 36 -3.73 4.27 -4.14
CA VAL A 36 -4.71 5.36 -4.29
C VAL A 36 -4.39 6.18 -5.54
N TYR A 37 -3.13 6.54 -5.77
CA TYR A 37 -2.72 7.22 -7.00
C TYR A 37 -3.10 6.41 -8.25
N LEU A 38 -2.72 5.12 -8.32
CA LEU A 38 -3.01 4.27 -9.47
C LEU A 38 -4.53 4.16 -9.71
N GLY A 39 -5.30 3.95 -8.63
CA GLY A 39 -6.75 3.87 -8.70
C GLY A 39 -7.42 5.16 -9.14
N VAL A 40 -6.95 6.32 -8.68
CA VAL A 40 -7.47 7.64 -9.10
C VAL A 40 -7.21 7.87 -10.58
N VAL A 41 -6.01 7.58 -11.08
CA VAL A 41 -5.70 7.75 -12.52
C VAL A 41 -6.55 6.82 -13.37
N THR A 42 -6.68 5.54 -12.99
CA THR A 42 -7.56 4.58 -13.68
C THR A 42 -9.03 5.03 -13.66
N LEU A 43 -9.52 5.57 -12.55
CA LEU A 43 -10.88 6.08 -12.43
C LEU A 43 -11.13 7.30 -13.33
N LEU A 44 -10.19 8.25 -13.37
CA LEU A 44 -10.30 9.45 -14.20
C LEU A 44 -10.23 9.14 -15.69
N GLU A 45 -9.37 8.20 -16.09
CA GLU A 45 -9.34 7.67 -17.45
C GLU A 45 -10.69 7.03 -17.83
N TRP A 46 -11.24 6.18 -16.95
CA TRP A 46 -12.55 5.57 -17.17
C TRP A 46 -13.69 6.59 -17.29
N GLN A 47 -13.68 7.65 -16.48
CA GLN A 47 -14.71 8.69 -16.50
C GLN A 47 -14.60 9.65 -17.70
N SER A 48 -13.38 9.97 -18.12
CA SER A 48 -13.13 10.97 -19.18
C SER A 48 -13.02 10.36 -20.58
N GLY A 49 -12.76 9.05 -20.69
CA GLY A 49 -12.44 8.38 -21.95
C GLY A 49 -11.07 8.76 -22.54
N ARG A 50 -10.24 9.51 -21.80
CA ARG A 50 -8.90 9.92 -22.20
C ARG A 50 -7.86 8.98 -21.60
N THR A 51 -6.80 8.70 -22.34
CA THR A 51 -5.68 7.89 -21.83
C THR A 51 -4.77 8.72 -20.93
N TYR A 52 -4.69 8.35 -19.66
CA TYR A 52 -3.80 8.92 -18.65
C TYR A 52 -2.74 7.93 -18.14
N GLN A 53 -2.82 6.64 -18.50
CA GLN A 53 -1.85 5.62 -18.09
C GLN A 53 -0.54 5.65 -18.91
N ASP A 54 0.20 6.76 -18.83
CA ASP A 54 1.44 7.01 -19.56
C ASP A 54 2.70 6.37 -18.91
N TYR A 55 3.89 6.80 -19.34
CA TYR A 55 5.17 6.34 -18.78
C TYR A 55 5.30 6.59 -17.26
N ALA A 56 4.82 7.73 -16.74
CA ALA A 56 4.86 8.01 -15.31
C ALA A 56 3.94 7.08 -14.53
N TYR A 57 2.76 6.76 -15.07
CA TYR A 57 1.88 5.73 -14.51
C TYR A 57 2.59 4.36 -14.46
N GLN A 58 3.28 3.97 -15.55
CA GLN A 58 4.04 2.71 -15.57
C GLN A 58 5.17 2.68 -14.53
N LEU A 59 5.86 3.80 -14.29
CA LEU A 59 6.85 3.89 -13.22
C LEU A 59 6.22 3.77 -11.82
N MET A 60 5.04 4.36 -11.61
CA MET A 60 4.30 4.21 -10.35
C MET A 60 3.79 2.80 -10.14
N PHE A 61 3.39 2.11 -11.21
CA PHE A 61 3.04 0.69 -11.19
C PHE A 61 4.26 -0.19 -10.91
N LEU A 62 5.42 0.11 -11.52
CA LEU A 62 6.67 -0.59 -11.24
C LEU A 62 7.11 -0.40 -9.78
N PHE A 63 6.98 0.82 -9.25
CA PHE A 63 7.20 1.09 -7.83
C PHE A 63 6.28 0.23 -6.95
N HIS A 64 4.98 0.15 -7.30
CA HIS A 64 4.02 -0.71 -6.60
C HIS A 64 4.51 -2.15 -6.54
N LEU A 65 4.91 -2.68 -7.70
CA LEU A 65 5.38 -4.06 -7.83
C LEU A 65 6.64 -4.32 -6.99
N LEU A 66 7.66 -3.46 -7.11
CA LEU A 66 8.93 -3.63 -6.40
C LEU A 66 8.76 -3.45 -4.89
N ALA A 67 8.02 -2.43 -4.45
CA ALA A 67 7.74 -2.20 -3.04
C ALA A 67 6.87 -3.33 -2.45
N GLY A 68 5.93 -3.86 -3.23
CA GLY A 68 5.08 -5.00 -2.87
C GLY A 68 5.92 -6.25 -2.64
N LEU A 69 6.80 -6.58 -3.59
CA LEU A 69 7.73 -7.70 -3.47
C LEU A 69 8.66 -7.54 -2.25
N LEU A 70 9.19 -6.33 -2.05
CA LEU A 70 10.02 -6.00 -0.88
C LEU A 70 9.26 -6.16 0.44
N LEU A 71 7.96 -5.87 0.48
CA LEU A 71 7.13 -5.99 1.68
C LEU A 71 6.88 -7.46 2.09
N VAL A 72 6.86 -8.41 1.14
CA VAL A 72 6.50 -9.82 1.39
C VAL A 72 7.28 -10.40 2.58
N VAL A 73 8.61 -10.40 2.48
CA VAL A 73 9.49 -11.02 3.48
C VAL A 73 9.37 -10.34 4.86
N PRO A 74 9.58 -9.02 5.00
CA PRO A 74 9.50 -8.38 6.31
C PRO A 74 8.11 -8.46 6.93
N ALA A 75 7.03 -8.41 6.14
CA ALA A 75 5.67 -8.58 6.67
C ALA A 75 5.44 -9.98 7.23
N LEU A 76 5.78 -11.03 6.48
CA LEU A 76 5.62 -12.42 6.94
C LEU A 76 6.48 -12.73 8.16
N VAL A 77 7.75 -12.28 8.16
CA VAL A 77 8.64 -12.44 9.31
C VAL A 77 8.09 -11.71 10.53
N PHE A 78 7.63 -10.47 10.36
CA PHE A 78 7.07 -9.68 11.47
C PHE A 78 5.87 -10.38 12.09
N ILE A 79 4.87 -10.73 11.26
CA ILE A 79 3.61 -11.27 11.78
C ILE A 79 3.83 -12.68 12.34
N GLY A 80 4.65 -13.52 11.70
CA GLY A 80 5.00 -14.85 12.22
C GLY A 80 5.66 -14.79 13.61
N LEU A 81 6.67 -13.93 13.78
CA LEU A 81 7.33 -13.74 15.07
C LEU A 81 6.40 -13.09 16.10
N HIS A 82 5.56 -12.13 15.69
CA HIS A 82 4.62 -11.46 16.57
C HIS A 82 3.57 -12.43 17.11
N THR A 83 2.96 -13.24 16.24
CA THR A 83 1.99 -14.28 16.61
C THR A 83 2.64 -15.31 17.54
N ARG A 84 3.83 -15.82 17.20
CA ARG A 84 4.57 -16.75 18.08
C ARG A 84 4.84 -16.17 19.48
N ASN A 85 5.08 -14.87 19.59
CA ASN A 85 5.33 -14.21 20.87
C ASN A 85 4.06 -13.91 21.68
N THR A 86 2.88 -13.99 21.06
CA THR A 86 1.64 -13.46 21.63
C THR A 86 0.46 -14.44 21.66
N TRP A 87 0.55 -15.60 21.00
CA TRP A 87 -0.56 -16.56 20.91
C TRP A 87 -1.07 -17.09 22.26
N THR A 88 -0.20 -17.13 23.29
CA THR A 88 -0.57 -17.55 24.65
C THR A 88 -1.09 -16.42 25.54
N ARG A 89 -1.19 -15.18 25.03
CA ARG A 89 -1.64 -14.04 25.84
C ARG A 89 -3.11 -14.21 26.25
N PRO A 90 -3.48 -13.75 27.46
CA PRO A 90 -4.83 -13.95 28.00
C PRO A 90 -5.92 -13.18 27.24
N ASN A 91 -5.57 -12.08 26.57
CA ASN A 91 -6.51 -11.31 25.76
C ASN A 91 -6.78 -12.02 24.42
N ARG A 92 -7.72 -12.98 24.43
CA ARG A 92 -8.07 -13.79 23.26
C ARG A 92 -8.65 -12.98 22.10
N ARG A 93 -9.38 -11.89 22.39
CA ARG A 93 -9.94 -11.01 21.34
C ARG A 93 -8.84 -10.40 20.49
N ALA A 94 -7.79 -9.87 21.11
CA ALA A 94 -6.64 -9.31 20.38
C ALA A 94 -5.87 -10.39 19.60
N VAL A 95 -5.75 -11.60 20.16
CA VAL A 95 -5.09 -12.74 19.48
C VAL A 95 -5.88 -13.16 18.24
N TYR A 96 -7.20 -13.35 18.32
CA TYR A 96 -8.02 -13.74 17.17
C TYR A 96 -8.07 -12.66 16.10
N ALA A 97 -8.19 -11.38 16.47
CA ALA A 97 -8.08 -10.29 15.51
C ALA A 97 -6.69 -10.25 14.84
N GLY A 98 -5.63 -10.56 15.59
CA GLY A 98 -4.26 -10.67 15.05
C GLY A 98 -4.07 -11.84 14.09
N LEU A 99 -4.67 -13.00 14.39
CA LEU A 99 -4.68 -14.16 13.48
C LEU A 99 -5.49 -13.88 12.22
N GLY A 100 -6.65 -13.24 12.35
CA GLY A 100 -7.43 -12.78 11.20
C GLY A 100 -6.63 -11.82 10.33
N LEU A 101 -5.94 -10.85 10.94
CA LEU A 101 -5.05 -9.94 10.23
C LEU A 101 -3.90 -10.68 9.52
N PHE A 102 -3.30 -11.68 10.16
CA PHE A 102 -2.26 -12.51 9.53
C PHE A 102 -2.77 -13.18 8.25
N VAL A 103 -3.96 -13.81 8.32
CA VAL A 103 -4.57 -14.46 7.15
C VAL A 103 -4.89 -13.43 6.06
N ALA A 104 -5.47 -12.28 6.42
CA ALA A 104 -5.79 -11.23 5.45
C ALA A 104 -4.53 -10.68 4.76
N VAL A 105 -3.44 -10.45 5.50
CA VAL A 105 -2.16 -10.03 4.92
C VAL A 105 -1.58 -11.13 4.02
N ALA A 106 -1.64 -12.40 4.43
CA ALA A 106 -1.16 -13.50 3.60
C ALA A 106 -1.94 -13.58 2.27
N LEU A 107 -3.27 -13.41 2.31
CA LEU A 107 -4.11 -13.35 1.10
C LEU A 107 -3.82 -12.11 0.25
N LEU A 108 -3.60 -10.94 0.86
CA LEU A 108 -3.18 -9.73 0.14
C LEU A 108 -1.88 -9.97 -0.63
N LEU A 109 -0.86 -10.53 0.03
CA LEU A 109 0.43 -10.80 -0.60
C LEU A 109 0.31 -11.89 -1.66
N LEU A 110 -0.44 -12.96 -1.39
CA LEU A 110 -0.65 -14.05 -2.35
C LEU A 110 -1.35 -13.57 -3.61
N THR A 111 -2.45 -12.82 -3.48
CA THR A 111 -3.17 -12.24 -4.63
C THR A 111 -2.26 -11.30 -5.42
N GLY A 112 -1.44 -10.49 -4.76
CA GLY A 112 -0.47 -9.62 -5.43
C GLY A 112 0.58 -10.40 -6.22
N LEU A 113 1.16 -11.44 -5.61
CA LEU A 113 2.13 -12.32 -6.26
C LEU A 113 1.54 -13.05 -7.47
N LEU A 114 0.31 -13.56 -7.36
CA LEU A 114 -0.38 -14.24 -8.46
C LEU A 114 -0.76 -13.31 -9.63
N LEU A 115 -0.83 -12.00 -9.38
CA LEU A 115 -1.11 -10.99 -10.41
C LEU A 115 0.16 -10.51 -11.12
N VAL A 116 1.35 -10.81 -10.60
CA VAL A 116 2.62 -10.48 -11.27
C VAL A 116 2.70 -11.25 -12.58
N ARG A 117 3.18 -10.56 -13.61
CA ARG A 117 3.45 -11.14 -14.93
C ARG A 117 4.92 -10.98 -15.26
N PHE A 118 5.56 -12.07 -15.61
CA PHE A 118 6.89 -12.12 -16.19
C PHE A 118 7.01 -13.38 -17.04
N GLU A 119 8.01 -13.45 -17.91
CA GLU A 119 8.23 -14.59 -18.79
C GLU A 119 8.28 -15.91 -17.98
N GLY A 120 7.33 -16.81 -18.24
CA GLY A 120 7.21 -18.11 -17.56
C GLY A 120 6.28 -18.16 -16.33
N PHE A 121 5.73 -17.03 -15.87
CA PHE A 121 4.74 -16.97 -14.80
C PHE A 121 3.63 -15.98 -15.16
N GLU A 122 2.55 -16.51 -15.75
CA GLU A 122 1.41 -15.72 -16.19
C GLU A 122 0.10 -16.46 -15.96
N LEU A 123 -0.79 -15.85 -15.17
CA LEU A 123 -2.15 -16.33 -14.97
C LEU A 123 -3.03 -15.86 -16.14
N ASN A 124 -3.25 -16.77 -17.10
CA ASN A 124 -3.91 -16.48 -18.38
C ASN A 124 -5.44 -16.60 -18.32
N HIS A 125 -6.00 -17.34 -17.36
CA HIS A 125 -7.45 -17.49 -17.26
C HIS A 125 -8.10 -16.16 -16.85
N PRO A 126 -8.92 -15.53 -17.72
CA PRO A 126 -9.39 -14.16 -17.52
C PRO A 126 -10.24 -13.99 -16.26
N ALA A 127 -11.21 -14.90 -16.04
CA ALA A 127 -12.08 -14.84 -14.87
C ALA A 127 -11.33 -14.98 -13.53
N VAL A 128 -10.31 -15.85 -13.47
CA VAL A 128 -9.49 -16.03 -12.27
C VAL A 128 -8.68 -14.77 -11.99
N ARG A 129 -8.09 -14.19 -13.03
CA ARG A 129 -7.31 -12.96 -12.91
C ARG A 129 -8.16 -11.77 -12.47
N GLU A 130 -9.36 -11.64 -13.03
CA GLU A 130 -10.32 -10.61 -12.61
C GLU A 130 -10.72 -10.78 -11.14
N ALA A 131 -11.04 -12.01 -10.71
CA ALA A 131 -11.34 -12.30 -9.32
C ALA A 131 -10.16 -11.95 -8.39
N LEU A 132 -8.93 -12.30 -8.77
CA LEU A 132 -7.72 -11.95 -8.01
C LEU A 132 -7.49 -10.44 -7.95
N TYR A 133 -7.73 -9.71 -9.04
CA TYR A 133 -7.62 -8.25 -9.09
C TYR A 133 -8.58 -7.58 -8.09
N TRP A 134 -9.86 -7.95 -8.13
CA TRP A 134 -10.84 -7.42 -7.18
C TRP A 134 -10.55 -7.83 -5.75
N ALA A 135 -10.12 -9.08 -5.52
CA ALA A 135 -9.68 -9.54 -4.22
C ALA A 135 -8.48 -8.73 -3.70
N HIS A 136 -7.51 -8.42 -4.57
CA HIS A 136 -6.33 -7.63 -4.22
C HIS A 136 -6.69 -6.17 -3.88
N ILE A 137 -7.69 -5.59 -4.54
CA ILE A 137 -8.22 -4.25 -4.21
C ILE A 137 -8.95 -4.24 -2.87
N ALA A 138 -9.74 -5.28 -2.57
CA ALA A 138 -10.51 -5.37 -1.34
C ALA A 138 -9.65 -5.71 -0.11
N ALA A 139 -8.63 -6.56 -0.29
CA ALA A 139 -7.78 -7.08 0.78
C ALA A 139 -7.09 -6.00 1.66
N PRO A 140 -6.52 -4.88 1.15
CA PRO A 140 -5.93 -3.86 2.01
C PRO A 140 -6.96 -3.16 2.90
N LEU A 141 -8.22 -3.02 2.46
CA LEU A 141 -9.31 -2.47 3.27
C LEU A 141 -9.65 -3.40 4.43
N VAL A 142 -9.71 -4.71 4.16
CA VAL A 142 -9.90 -5.74 5.19
C VAL A 142 -8.72 -5.75 6.17
N CYS A 143 -7.48 -5.65 5.67
CA CYS A 143 -6.28 -5.55 6.51
C CYS A 143 -6.33 -4.31 7.42
N LEU A 144 -6.71 -3.15 6.89
CA LEU A 144 -6.85 -1.92 7.67
C LEU A 144 -7.90 -2.08 8.77
N TRP A 145 -9.07 -2.62 8.44
CA TRP A 145 -10.14 -2.86 9.40
C TRP A 145 -9.72 -3.82 10.51
N LEU A 146 -9.15 -4.97 10.16
CA LEU A 146 -8.66 -5.95 11.13
C LEU A 146 -7.51 -5.41 11.98
N PHE A 147 -6.64 -4.57 11.42
CA PHE A 147 -5.60 -3.88 12.16
C PHE A 147 -6.18 -2.92 13.21
N LEU A 148 -7.23 -2.16 12.85
CA LEU A 148 -7.94 -1.31 13.80
C LEU A 148 -8.56 -2.14 14.93
N LEU A 149 -9.27 -3.22 14.62
CA LEU A 149 -9.84 -4.12 15.62
C LEU A 149 -8.78 -4.75 16.54
N HIS A 150 -7.68 -5.23 15.96
CA HIS A 150 -6.55 -5.79 16.70
C HIS A 150 -5.96 -4.77 17.68
N ARG A 151 -5.83 -3.50 17.27
CA ARG A 151 -5.25 -2.44 18.09
C ARG A 151 -6.23 -1.85 19.11
N LEU A 152 -7.52 -1.78 18.80
CA LEU A 152 -8.58 -1.42 19.74
C LEU A 152 -8.73 -2.45 20.86
N ALA A 153 -8.57 -3.74 20.55
CA ALA A 153 -8.51 -4.80 21.55
C ALA A 153 -7.21 -4.79 22.37
N GLY A 154 -6.18 -4.04 21.94
CA GLY A 154 -4.84 -4.00 22.52
C GLY A 154 -4.45 -2.61 23.07
N PRO A 155 -3.18 -2.17 22.88
CA PRO A 155 -2.74 -0.84 23.29
C PRO A 155 -3.36 0.28 22.44
N ARG A 156 -3.67 1.42 23.08
CA ARG A 156 -4.34 2.58 22.45
C ARG A 156 -3.73 3.01 21.11
N ILE A 157 -4.61 3.36 20.17
CA ILE A 157 -4.25 3.91 18.86
C ILE A 157 -3.78 5.37 19.01
N ARG A 158 -2.65 5.70 18.39
CA ARG A 158 -2.19 7.08 18.24
C ARG A 158 -2.81 7.71 16.99
N TRP A 159 -4.07 8.12 17.08
CA TRP A 159 -4.85 8.65 15.95
C TRP A 159 -4.16 9.79 15.20
N ARG A 160 -3.53 10.73 15.93
CA ARG A 160 -2.76 11.84 15.35
C ARG A 160 -1.67 11.37 14.39
N ALA A 161 -0.97 10.28 14.71
CA ALA A 161 0.07 9.75 13.84
C ALA A 161 -0.53 9.11 12.58
N GLY A 162 -1.67 8.41 12.71
CA GLY A 162 -2.38 7.86 11.55
C GLY A 162 -2.90 8.95 10.61
N LEU A 163 -3.51 10.00 11.16
CA LEU A 163 -3.97 11.16 10.39
C LEU A 163 -2.81 11.90 9.73
N ALA A 164 -1.68 12.07 10.42
CA ALA A 164 -0.49 12.68 9.83
C ALA A 164 0.03 11.89 8.63
N VAL A 165 0.12 10.55 8.74
CA VAL A 165 0.54 9.70 7.61
C VAL A 165 -0.44 9.80 6.44
N ALA A 166 -1.75 9.76 6.70
CA ALA A 166 -2.77 9.90 5.66
C ALA A 166 -2.67 11.27 4.96
N ALA A 167 -2.54 12.35 5.73
CA ALA A 167 -2.40 13.71 5.20
C ALA A 167 -1.11 13.87 4.38
N SER A 168 0.03 13.37 4.89
CA SER A 168 1.29 13.34 4.13
C SER A 168 1.16 12.55 2.83
N GLY A 169 0.48 11.40 2.86
CA GLY A 169 0.22 10.61 1.66
C GLY A 169 -0.59 11.38 0.61
N LEU A 170 -1.67 12.03 1.02
CA LEU A 170 -2.50 12.87 0.13
C LEU A 170 -1.71 14.05 -0.44
N LEU A 171 -0.93 14.73 0.38
CA LEU A 171 -0.08 15.84 -0.05
C LEU A 171 0.99 15.40 -1.06
N LEU A 172 1.50 14.16 -0.93
CA LEU A 172 2.46 13.61 -1.88
C LEU A 172 1.81 13.25 -3.23
N ILE A 173 0.62 12.66 -3.24
CA ILE A 173 0.00 12.19 -4.49
C ILE A 173 -0.78 13.26 -5.24
N ALA A 174 -1.36 14.26 -4.55
CA ALA A 174 -2.20 15.24 -5.22
C ALA A 174 -1.46 16.01 -6.34
N PRO A 175 -0.22 16.52 -6.14
CA PRO A 175 0.54 17.13 -7.21
C PRO A 175 0.87 16.15 -8.34
N LEU A 176 1.19 14.89 -8.00
CA LEU A 176 1.49 13.85 -8.99
C LEU A 176 0.27 13.55 -9.88
N VAL A 177 -0.93 13.50 -9.31
CA VAL A 177 -2.18 13.34 -10.07
C VAL A 177 -2.41 14.56 -10.97
N VAL A 178 -2.22 15.78 -10.46
CA VAL A 178 -2.38 16.99 -11.30
C VAL A 178 -1.44 16.97 -12.49
N LEU A 179 -0.17 16.62 -12.27
CA LEU A 179 0.82 16.47 -13.35
C LEU A 179 0.43 15.34 -14.31
N GLN A 180 -0.09 14.21 -13.82
CA GLN A 180 -0.54 13.08 -14.63
C GLN A 180 -1.67 13.43 -15.61
N LEU A 181 -2.52 14.39 -15.24
CA LEU A 181 -3.68 14.79 -16.05
C LEU A 181 -3.32 15.79 -17.16
N GLN A 182 -2.09 16.29 -17.16
CA GLN A 182 -1.59 17.22 -18.18
C GLN A 182 -0.90 16.43 -19.29
N ASP A 183 -1.04 16.87 -20.55
CA ASP A 183 -0.22 16.36 -21.64
C ASP A 183 1.03 17.25 -21.77
N PRO A 184 2.24 16.75 -21.46
CA PRO A 184 3.47 17.54 -21.61
C PRO A 184 3.74 17.97 -23.06
N ARG A 185 3.15 17.28 -24.04
CA ARG A 185 3.29 17.65 -25.46
C ARG A 185 2.54 18.92 -25.80
N ASP A 186 1.50 19.24 -25.04
CA ASP A 186 0.74 20.48 -25.20
C ASP A 186 1.47 21.71 -24.65
N TRP A 187 2.57 21.51 -23.91
CA TRP A 187 3.29 22.59 -23.26
C TRP A 187 4.13 23.37 -24.27
N GLY A 188 3.87 24.66 -24.40
CA GLY A 188 4.67 25.55 -25.24
C GLY A 188 4.57 25.29 -26.74
N GLN A 189 3.50 24.62 -27.22
CA GLN A 189 3.26 24.47 -28.66
C GLN A 189 3.00 25.85 -29.31
N PRO A 190 3.83 26.26 -30.29
CA PRO A 190 3.58 27.48 -31.05
C PRO A 190 2.21 27.43 -31.73
N GLY A 191 1.38 28.46 -31.52
CA GLY A 191 0.05 28.56 -32.13
C GLY A 191 -1.14 28.10 -31.30
N ARG A 192 -0.94 27.49 -30.12
CA ARG A 192 -2.06 27.16 -29.20
C ARG A 192 -2.75 28.41 -28.62
N ASP A 193 -2.00 29.50 -28.45
CA ASP A 193 -2.46 30.79 -27.92
C ASP A 193 -2.65 31.87 -29.01
N GLY A 194 -2.67 31.48 -30.30
CA GLY A 194 -3.16 32.35 -31.38
C GLY A 194 -2.14 32.93 -32.36
N THR A 195 -0.83 32.66 -32.24
CA THR A 195 0.13 32.97 -33.30
C THR A 195 1.11 31.82 -33.49
N ALA A 196 0.83 30.95 -34.46
CA ALA A 196 1.83 30.02 -34.94
C ALA A 196 2.87 30.82 -35.72
N ASP A 197 4.10 30.87 -35.21
CA ASP A 197 5.23 31.45 -35.94
C ASP A 197 5.68 30.43 -36.99
N PHE A 198 5.36 30.72 -38.25
CA PHE A 198 5.72 29.90 -39.42
C PHE A 198 7.03 30.37 -40.07
N THR A 199 7.85 31.16 -39.37
CA THR A 199 9.14 31.56 -39.94
C THR A 199 10.05 30.33 -40.11
N PRO A 200 10.63 30.13 -41.31
CA PRO A 200 11.50 28.99 -41.56
C PRO A 200 12.77 29.09 -40.72
N ALA A 201 13.14 28.00 -40.04
CA ALA A 201 14.27 27.94 -39.10
C ALA A 201 15.66 27.91 -39.78
N LEU A 202 15.79 28.41 -41.01
CA LEU A 202 17.04 28.36 -41.77
C LEU A 202 17.53 29.77 -42.11
N VAL A 203 18.56 30.21 -41.38
CA VAL A 203 19.62 31.12 -41.86
C VAL A 203 20.96 30.51 -41.46
#